data_AF-A0A959VWS8-F1
#
_entry.id   AF-A0A959VWS8-F1
#
_cell.length_a   1.000
_cell.length_b   1.000
_cell.length_c   1.000
_cell.angle_alpha   90.00
_cell.angle_beta   90.00
_cell.angle_gamma   90.00
#
_symmetry.space_group_name_H-M   'P 1'
#
loop_
_entity.id
_entity.type
_entity.pdbx_description
1 polymer ?
#
loop_
_entity_poly.entity_id
_entity_poly.type
_entity_poly.pdbx_seq_one_letter_code
_entity_poly.pdbx_strand_id
1 'polypeptide(L)'
;MSANLYGLGCRPAPPELTPALNRVLRRFNSVRLRNPSGFPACGRSTSFSRRSAATKSGTWSSWSATPIAALGDQYWHPPEYCGIRETPLQCELRLIRPGFVFILAGTNDIDWDSSLGLSPGARAAERLRPVISQARSRGVVPVLSTIPPIHPADPERAGLFEEGVRRTNSRIFRLATERKVPLINLWRGLTGPGMINQGLSADGLHLGVAGAGEIMPSLDPDPSIFTLSTDFSAEALRHGANRRNLIFLKSLAVLDRASR
;
A
#
# COMPACT_ATOMS: atom_id res chain seq x y z
N MET A 1 6.85 1.63 4.16
CA MET A 1 7.12 1.93 2.73
C MET A 1 5.95 2.75 2.22
N SER A 2 6.15 3.74 1.35
CA SER A 2 4.98 4.45 0.83
C SER A 2 4.27 3.55 -0.18
N ALA A 3 3.09 3.01 0.16
CA ALA A 3 2.29 2.15 -0.72
C ALA A 3 1.66 2.94 -1.89
N ASN A 4 2.40 3.88 -2.46
CA ASN A 4 1.89 4.79 -3.47
C ASN A 4 1.68 4.01 -4.76
N LEU A 5 0.57 4.27 -5.43
CA LEU A 5 0.23 3.68 -6.73
C LEU A 5 0.91 4.49 -7.83
N TYR A 6 2.23 4.60 -7.70
CA TYR A 6 3.08 5.72 -8.14
C TYR A 6 2.64 6.37 -9.47
N GLY A 7 2.33 5.59 -10.51
CA GLY A 7 1.95 6.17 -11.81
C GLY A 7 0.49 6.51 -12.08
N LEU A 8 -0.48 5.91 -11.37
CA LEU A 8 -1.89 5.88 -11.82
C LEU A 8 -2.52 7.28 -11.99
N GLY A 9 -2.07 8.29 -11.24
CA GLY A 9 -2.57 9.67 -11.31
C GLY A 9 -1.65 10.66 -11.98
N CYS A 10 -0.44 10.22 -12.35
CA CYS A 10 0.69 11.08 -12.69
C CYS A 10 0.98 11.12 -14.18
N ARG A 11 0.54 10.08 -14.90
CA ARG A 11 0.74 9.93 -16.34
C ARG A 11 -0.59 9.63 -17.04
N PRO A 12 -0.68 9.81 -18.36
CA PRO A 12 -1.82 9.34 -19.14
C PRO A 12 -2.09 7.86 -18.89
N ALA A 13 -3.35 7.46 -19.09
CA ALA A 13 -3.73 6.06 -18.95
C ALA A 13 -2.89 5.18 -19.92
N PRO A 14 -2.31 4.07 -19.43
CA PRO A 14 -1.58 3.14 -20.28
C PRO A 14 -2.46 2.60 -21.41
N PRO A 15 -1.91 2.44 -22.63
CA PRO A 15 -2.68 1.97 -23.78
C PRO A 15 -3.22 0.54 -23.61
N GLU A 16 -2.61 -0.28 -22.75
CA GLU A 16 -3.02 -1.65 -22.45
C GLU A 16 -4.27 -1.71 -21.56
N LEU A 17 -4.73 -0.59 -21.00
CA LEU A 17 -5.94 -0.57 -20.20
C LEU A 17 -7.19 -0.76 -21.05
N THR A 18 -8.04 -1.70 -20.64
CA THR A 18 -9.37 -1.84 -21.21
C THR A 18 -10.18 -0.54 -21.05
N PRO A 19 -11.13 -0.25 -21.96
CA PRO A 19 -11.97 0.94 -21.84
C PRO A 19 -12.69 1.07 -20.49
N ALA A 20 -13.05 -0.06 -19.87
CA ALA A 20 -13.70 -0.09 -18.56
C ALA A 20 -12.75 0.37 -17.43
N LEU A 21 -11.51 -0.15 -17.39
CA LEU A 21 -10.54 0.25 -16.38
C LEU A 21 -10.09 1.70 -16.57
N ASN A 22 -9.93 2.13 -17.82
CA ASN A 22 -9.58 3.51 -18.14
C ASN A 22 -10.69 4.51 -17.67
N ARG A 23 -11.98 4.14 -17.78
CA ARG A 23 -13.07 4.95 -17.21
C ARG A 23 -12.98 5.09 -15.69
N VAL A 24 -12.67 4.00 -14.98
CA VAL A 24 -12.48 4.01 -13.51
C VAL A 24 -11.30 4.91 -13.14
N LEU A 25 -10.16 4.74 -13.83
CA LEU A 25 -8.98 5.56 -13.63
C LEU A 25 -9.29 7.06 -13.79
N ARG A 26 -9.93 7.44 -14.91
CA ARG A 26 -10.33 8.84 -15.16
C ARG A 26 -11.28 9.39 -14.12
N ARG A 27 -12.26 8.61 -13.66
CA ARG A 27 -13.22 9.03 -12.63
C ARG A 27 -12.53 9.36 -11.31
N PHE A 28 -11.66 8.49 -10.81
CA PHE A 28 -10.98 8.72 -9.54
C PHE A 28 -9.84 9.75 -9.66
N ASN A 29 -9.33 10.00 -10.87
CA ASN A 29 -8.34 11.02 -11.15
C ASN A 29 -8.95 12.42 -11.44
N SER A 30 -10.25 12.53 -11.70
CA SER A 30 -10.90 13.83 -11.98
C SER A 30 -11.19 14.64 -10.71
N VAL A 31 -11.26 13.98 -9.55
CA VAL A 31 -11.49 14.64 -8.25
C VAL A 31 -10.19 15.31 -7.78
N ARG A 32 -10.18 16.64 -7.81
CA ARG A 32 -9.08 17.45 -7.26
C ARG A 32 -9.19 17.49 -5.74
N LEU A 33 -8.13 17.09 -5.05
CA LEU A 33 -8.06 17.13 -3.59
C LEU A 33 -7.31 18.40 -3.15
N ARG A 34 -7.87 19.12 -2.17
CA ARG A 34 -7.27 20.33 -1.59
C ARG A 34 -6.32 19.95 -0.46
N ASN A 35 -5.04 19.70 -0.75
CA ASN A 35 -3.86 19.87 0.14
C ASN A 35 -2.55 19.31 -0.48
N PRO A 36 -1.38 19.81 -0.05
CA PRO A 36 -0.22 20.02 -0.94
C PRO A 36 0.81 18.89 -1.00
N SER A 37 0.67 17.80 -0.27
CA SER A 37 1.64 16.69 -0.35
C SER A 37 1.34 15.77 -1.55
N GLY A 38 1.26 16.36 -2.74
CA GLY A 38 1.30 15.65 -4.00
C GLY A 38 2.73 15.18 -4.32
N PHE A 39 2.87 14.25 -5.24
CA PHE A 39 4.15 14.06 -5.91
C PHE A 39 4.39 15.24 -6.86
N PRO A 40 5.49 16.01 -6.71
CA PRO A 40 5.73 17.21 -7.53
C PRO A 40 5.63 16.93 -9.04
N ALA A 41 6.12 15.77 -9.49
CA ALA A 41 6.11 15.37 -10.89
C ALA A 41 4.71 15.09 -11.48
N CYS A 42 3.66 15.00 -10.66
CA CYS A 42 2.32 14.62 -11.11
C CYS A 42 1.43 15.84 -11.44
N GLY A 43 1.88 17.06 -11.12
CA GLY A 43 1.23 18.35 -11.44
C GLY A 43 -0.15 18.58 -10.80
N ARG A 44 -0.85 17.55 -10.33
CA ARG A 44 -2.16 17.60 -9.67
C ARG A 44 -2.22 16.57 -8.54
N SER A 45 -2.87 16.93 -7.44
CA SER A 45 -3.13 16.02 -6.31
C SER A 45 -4.52 15.38 -6.45
N THR A 46 -4.55 14.06 -6.60
CA THR A 46 -5.76 13.24 -6.79
C THR A 46 -5.72 12.01 -5.88
N SER A 47 -6.69 11.10 -6.03
CA SER A 47 -6.66 9.83 -5.28
C SER A 47 -5.44 8.94 -5.58
N PHE A 48 -4.73 9.20 -6.68
CA PHE A 48 -3.60 8.39 -7.14
C PHE A 48 -2.25 9.09 -7.07
N SER A 49 -2.21 10.41 -6.94
CA SER A 49 -1.00 11.23 -7.02
C SER A 49 -0.66 11.99 -5.73
N ARG A 50 -1.35 11.68 -4.62
CA ARG A 50 -1.09 12.24 -3.29
C ARG A 50 -0.20 11.31 -2.46
N ARG A 51 0.55 11.90 -1.54
CA ARG A 51 1.19 11.22 -0.41
C ARG A 51 0.17 11.18 0.73
N SER A 52 -0.32 9.98 1.02
CA SER A 52 -1.25 9.76 2.12
C SER A 52 -0.62 10.14 3.46
N ALA A 53 -1.32 10.94 4.27
CA ALA A 53 -0.90 11.24 5.64
C ALA A 53 -0.82 9.97 6.50
N ALA A 54 -1.60 8.95 6.15
CA ALA A 54 -1.64 7.65 6.82
C ALA A 54 -0.54 6.68 6.36
N THR A 55 0.42 7.12 5.53
CA THR A 55 1.45 6.26 4.96
C THR A 55 2.84 6.84 5.19
N LYS A 56 3.73 6.06 5.84
CA LYS A 56 5.12 6.45 6.09
C LYS A 56 6.07 5.28 5.82
N SER A 57 7.31 5.59 5.40
CA SER A 57 8.35 4.56 5.26
C SER A 57 8.84 4.08 6.62
N GLY A 58 9.23 2.80 6.73
CA GLY A 58 9.77 2.23 7.97
C GLY A 58 8.80 2.06 9.15
N THR A 59 7.52 2.45 9.04
CA THR A 59 6.56 2.32 10.15
C THR A 59 5.85 0.98 10.18
N TRP A 60 5.35 0.60 11.36
CA TRP A 60 4.58 -0.62 11.61
C TRP A 60 3.07 -0.41 11.39
N SER A 61 2.29 -1.49 11.33
CA SER A 61 0.87 -1.43 10.96
C SER A 61 -0.01 -0.53 11.83
N SER A 62 0.25 -0.49 13.15
CA SER A 62 -0.53 0.34 14.07
C SER A 62 -0.20 1.84 14.00
N TRP A 63 0.91 2.25 13.39
CA TRP A 63 1.34 3.67 13.33
C TRP A 63 0.24 4.58 12.81
N SER A 64 -0.44 4.19 11.73
CA SER A 64 -1.52 4.98 11.12
C SER A 64 -2.74 5.18 12.04
N ALA A 65 -2.92 4.31 13.03
CA ALA A 65 -4.01 4.31 13.98
C ALA A 65 -3.61 4.80 15.39
N THR A 66 -2.33 5.11 15.62
CA THR A 66 -1.84 5.68 16.87
C THR A 66 -2.04 7.20 16.87
N PRO A 67 -2.58 7.81 17.95
CA PRO A 67 -2.69 9.26 18.04
C PRO A 67 -1.33 9.93 17.89
N ILE A 68 -1.29 11.07 17.20
CA ILE A 68 -0.05 11.78 16.90
C ILE A 68 0.72 12.14 18.18
N ALA A 69 0.03 12.61 19.22
CA ALA A 69 0.64 12.90 20.52
C ALA A 69 1.21 11.67 21.25
N ALA A 70 0.86 10.45 20.82
CA ALA A 70 1.41 9.19 21.35
C ALA A 70 2.50 8.60 20.44
N LEU A 71 2.76 9.20 19.28
CA LEU A 71 3.94 8.91 18.49
C LEU A 71 5.11 9.69 19.11
N GLY A 72 6.05 8.98 19.73
CA GLY A 72 7.28 9.64 20.24
C GLY A 72 8.07 10.31 19.12
N ASP A 73 8.95 11.25 19.47
CA ASP A 73 9.73 12.06 18.51
C ASP A 73 10.59 11.21 17.57
N GLN A 74 11.03 10.02 18.02
CA GLN A 74 11.75 9.06 17.18
C GLN A 74 10.89 8.43 16.06
N TYR A 75 9.57 8.63 16.07
CA TYR A 75 8.62 8.02 15.15
C TYR A 75 8.01 9.04 14.19
N TRP A 76 8.90 9.65 13.40
CA TRP A 76 8.63 10.47 12.21
C TRP A 76 7.35 11.30 12.28
N HIS A 77 7.49 12.57 12.64
CA HIS A 77 6.38 13.51 12.76
C HIS A 77 5.40 13.39 11.58
N PRO A 78 4.10 13.17 11.87
CA PRO A 78 3.04 13.20 10.87
C PRO A 78 3.00 14.59 10.22
N PRO A 79 2.38 14.75 9.05
CA PRO A 79 2.37 16.04 8.38
C PRO A 79 1.81 17.14 9.28
N GLU A 80 2.43 18.33 9.28
CA GLU A 80 2.10 19.45 10.19
C GLU A 80 0.63 19.90 10.12
N TYR A 81 -0.05 19.60 9.00
CA TYR A 81 -1.47 19.87 8.82
C TYR A 81 -2.41 18.87 9.54
N CYS A 82 -1.85 17.88 10.24
CA CYS A 82 -2.58 16.95 11.08
C CYS A 82 -2.57 17.39 12.54
N GLY A 83 -3.73 17.39 13.20
CA GLY A 83 -3.85 17.77 14.60
C GLY A 83 -3.22 16.74 15.54
N ILE A 84 -2.58 17.18 16.63
CA ILE A 84 -1.88 16.27 17.56
C ILE A 84 -2.77 15.22 18.22
N ARG A 85 -4.10 15.46 18.28
CA ARG A 85 -5.07 14.53 18.88
C ARG A 85 -5.68 13.54 17.87
N GLU A 86 -5.51 13.77 16.56
CA GLU A 86 -5.94 12.78 15.56
C GLU A 86 -4.85 11.73 15.34
N THR A 87 -5.23 10.62 14.73
CA THR A 87 -4.29 9.64 14.15
C THR A 87 -3.94 10.05 12.71
N PRO A 88 -2.81 9.61 12.15
CA PRO A 88 -2.50 9.85 10.74
C PRO A 88 -3.60 9.39 9.78
N LEU A 89 -4.29 8.27 10.10
CA LEU A 89 -5.45 7.79 9.34
C LEU A 89 -6.66 8.72 9.48
N GLN A 90 -6.98 9.18 10.69
CA GLN A 90 -8.08 10.13 10.89
C GLN A 90 -7.85 11.44 10.13
N CYS A 91 -6.60 11.92 10.10
CA CYS A 91 -6.19 13.07 9.30
C CYS A 91 -6.47 12.83 7.81
N GLU A 92 -5.97 11.72 7.25
CA GLU A 92 -6.19 11.38 5.83
C GLU A 92 -7.68 11.28 5.48
N LEU A 93 -8.46 10.56 6.30
CA LEU A 93 -9.89 10.38 6.09
C LEU A 93 -10.67 11.71 6.16
N ARG A 94 -10.27 12.62 7.04
CA ARG A 94 -10.82 13.98 7.14
C ARG A 94 -10.51 14.80 5.90
N LEU A 95 -9.28 14.72 5.39
CA LEU A 95 -8.82 15.53 4.26
C LEU A 95 -9.50 15.15 2.95
N ILE A 96 -9.65 13.84 2.67
CA ILE A 96 -10.05 13.39 1.33
C ILE A 96 -11.44 12.76 1.28
N ARG A 97 -12.02 12.38 2.43
CA ARG A 97 -13.33 11.71 2.56
C ARG A 97 -13.53 10.59 1.52
N PRO A 98 -12.67 9.56 1.52
CA PRO A 98 -12.67 8.56 0.45
C PRO A 98 -13.83 7.57 0.61
N GLY A 99 -14.31 6.98 -0.48
CA GLY A 99 -15.24 5.84 -0.40
C GLY A 99 -14.57 4.52 0.01
N PHE A 100 -13.28 4.37 -0.35
CA PHE A 100 -12.50 3.16 -0.12
C PHE A 100 -11.12 3.52 0.44
N VAL A 101 -10.58 2.69 1.34
CA VAL A 101 -9.17 2.77 1.77
C VAL A 101 -8.51 1.41 1.60
N PHE A 102 -7.41 1.38 0.85
CA PHE A 102 -6.64 0.15 0.61
C PHE A 102 -5.48 0.09 1.59
N ILE A 103 -5.40 -1.01 2.33
CA ILE A 103 -4.51 -1.18 3.47
C ILE A 103 -3.54 -2.32 3.15
N LEU A 104 -2.30 -1.96 2.90
CA LEU A 104 -1.17 -2.86 2.77
C LEU A 104 -0.15 -2.49 3.86
N ALA A 105 -0.17 -3.24 4.96
CA ALA A 105 0.74 -3.06 6.08
C ALA A 105 0.96 -4.42 6.77
N GLY A 106 2.14 -4.59 7.39
CA GLY A 106 2.51 -5.84 8.05
C GLY A 106 3.98 -6.23 7.85
N THR A 107 4.62 -5.76 6.78
CA THR A 107 6.00 -6.15 6.43
C THR A 107 6.99 -5.81 7.56
N ASN A 108 6.95 -4.58 8.06
CA ASN A 108 7.84 -4.13 9.15
C ASN A 108 7.46 -4.72 10.52
N ASP A 109 6.23 -5.22 10.66
CA ASP A 109 5.78 -5.83 11.92
C ASP A 109 6.49 -7.15 12.22
N ILE A 110 7.05 -7.83 11.22
CA ILE A 110 7.81 -9.06 11.38
C ILE A 110 9.07 -8.84 12.21
N ASP A 111 9.87 -7.86 11.82
CA ASP A 111 11.09 -7.48 12.54
C ASP A 111 10.76 -6.81 13.87
N TRP A 112 9.70 -5.99 13.91
CA TRP A 112 9.28 -5.37 15.15
C TRP A 112 8.77 -6.38 16.18
N ASP A 113 8.03 -7.41 15.76
CA ASP A 113 7.63 -8.50 16.66
C ASP A 113 8.87 -9.21 17.21
N SER A 114 9.84 -9.51 16.35
CA SER A 114 11.08 -10.19 16.73
C SER A 114 11.89 -9.38 17.73
N SER A 115 12.02 -8.06 17.54
CA SER A 115 12.74 -7.18 18.47
C SER A 115 12.05 -7.03 19.83
N LEU A 116 10.76 -7.35 19.92
CA LEU A 116 9.98 -7.38 21.15
C LEU A 116 9.96 -8.78 21.80
N GLY A 117 10.73 -9.75 21.28
CA GLY A 117 10.71 -11.15 21.75
C GLY A 117 9.40 -11.90 21.41
N LEU A 118 8.60 -11.36 20.49
CA LEU A 118 7.37 -11.97 20.01
C LEU A 118 7.65 -12.81 18.77
N SER A 119 6.80 -13.81 18.53
CA SER A 119 6.90 -14.58 17.30
C SER A 119 6.57 -13.68 16.08
N PRO A 120 7.38 -13.71 15.00
CA PRO A 120 7.21 -12.89 13.79
C PRO A 120 5.77 -12.83 13.25
N GLY A 121 5.19 -11.64 13.11
CA GLY A 121 3.83 -11.46 12.60
C GLY A 121 2.71 -11.92 13.54
N ALA A 122 3.00 -12.18 14.82
CA ALA A 122 2.00 -12.60 15.80
C ALA A 122 0.92 -11.53 16.06
N ARG A 123 1.27 -10.24 15.91
CA ARG A 123 0.37 -9.12 16.26
C ARG A 123 -0.32 -8.48 15.07
N ALA A 124 -0.15 -9.02 13.85
CA ALA A 124 -0.69 -8.42 12.62
C ALA A 124 -2.20 -8.09 12.69
N ALA A 125 -3.03 -9.07 13.11
CA ALA A 125 -4.48 -8.86 13.19
C ALA A 125 -4.88 -7.85 14.28
N GLU A 126 -4.14 -7.80 15.38
CA GLU A 126 -4.39 -6.83 16.45
C GLU A 126 -4.08 -5.42 15.97
N ARG A 127 -2.92 -5.21 15.34
CA ARG A 127 -2.47 -3.89 14.89
C ARG A 127 -3.30 -3.33 13.74
N LEU A 128 -3.86 -4.18 12.89
CA LEU A 128 -4.74 -3.76 11.77
C LEU A 128 -6.20 -3.54 12.18
N ARG A 129 -6.65 -4.09 13.32
CA ARG A 129 -8.05 -3.98 13.77
C ARG A 129 -8.47 -2.52 14.07
N PRO A 130 -7.65 -1.68 14.72
CA PRO A 130 -7.92 -0.24 14.85
C PRO A 130 -8.00 0.49 13.52
N VAL A 131 -7.12 0.17 12.56
CA VAL A 131 -7.11 0.78 11.21
C VAL A 131 -8.45 0.57 10.51
N ILE A 132 -8.95 -0.68 10.51
CA ILE A 132 -10.27 -1.04 9.95
C ILE A 132 -11.39 -0.29 10.68
N SER A 133 -11.34 -0.24 12.01
CA SER A 133 -12.39 0.36 12.83
C SER A 133 -12.47 1.87 12.62
N GLN A 134 -11.34 2.56 12.52
CA GLN A 134 -11.27 3.98 12.22
C GLN A 134 -11.83 4.30 10.82
N ALA A 135 -11.46 3.53 9.79
CA ALA A 135 -12.03 3.70 8.45
C ALA A 135 -13.57 3.56 8.45
N ARG A 136 -14.08 2.50 9.07
CA ARG A 136 -15.53 2.24 9.18
C ARG A 136 -16.27 3.31 9.95
N SER A 137 -15.69 3.85 11.02
CA SER A 137 -16.29 4.94 11.79
C SER A 137 -16.57 6.21 10.97
N ARG A 138 -15.94 6.34 9.79
CA ARG A 138 -16.12 7.44 8.83
C ARG A 138 -16.93 7.03 7.60
N GLY A 139 -17.59 5.87 7.62
CA GLY A 139 -18.35 5.35 6.48
C GLY A 139 -17.49 4.87 5.31
N VAL A 140 -16.17 4.71 5.51
CA VAL A 140 -15.24 4.27 4.47
C VAL A 140 -15.13 2.76 4.47
N VAL A 141 -15.08 2.16 3.28
CA VAL A 141 -14.89 0.71 3.11
C VAL A 141 -13.39 0.38 3.12
N PRO A 142 -12.86 -0.28 4.17
CA PRO A 142 -11.48 -0.74 4.19
C PRO A 142 -11.31 -1.99 3.32
N VAL A 143 -10.23 -2.04 2.56
CA VAL A 143 -9.83 -3.16 1.70
C VAL A 143 -8.46 -3.61 2.17
N LEU A 144 -8.35 -4.82 2.71
CA LEU A 144 -7.07 -5.37 3.15
C LEU A 144 -6.28 -5.94 1.97
N SER A 145 -4.96 -5.94 2.08
CA SER A 145 -4.08 -6.71 1.23
C SER A 145 -3.19 -7.60 2.08
N THR A 146 -2.95 -8.83 1.64
CA THR A 146 -1.80 -9.61 2.14
C THR A 146 -0.50 -8.86 1.82
N ILE A 147 0.52 -9.02 2.65
CA ILE A 147 1.85 -8.49 2.38
C ILE A 147 2.59 -9.31 1.30
N PRO A 148 3.51 -8.71 0.53
CA PRO A 148 4.36 -9.42 -0.42
C PRO A 148 5.28 -10.44 0.27
N PRO A 149 5.95 -11.31 -0.51
CA PRO A 149 7.12 -12.05 -0.04
C PRO A 149 8.21 -11.12 0.47
N ILE A 150 9.17 -11.68 1.21
CA ILE A 150 10.39 -11.01 1.64
C ILE A 150 11.55 -11.97 1.42
N HIS A 151 12.59 -11.51 0.76
CA HIS A 151 13.88 -12.17 0.62
C HIS A 151 14.91 -11.32 1.36
N PRO A 152 15.17 -11.58 2.66
CA PRO A 152 16.10 -10.74 3.41
C PRO A 152 17.51 -10.81 2.80
N ALA A 153 18.25 -9.70 2.88
CA ALA A 153 19.64 -9.66 2.43
C ALA A 153 20.54 -10.60 3.23
N ASP A 154 20.20 -10.84 4.51
CA ASP A 154 20.84 -11.82 5.38
C ASP A 154 20.15 -13.19 5.24
N PRO A 155 20.81 -14.20 4.63
CA PRO A 155 20.22 -15.52 4.43
C PRO A 155 19.88 -16.25 5.74
N GLU A 156 20.57 -15.98 6.85
CA GLU A 156 20.29 -16.63 8.13
C GLU A 156 18.91 -16.24 8.66
N ARG A 157 18.40 -15.09 8.24
CA ARG A 157 17.07 -14.58 8.61
C ARG A 157 15.96 -15.04 7.67
N ALA A 158 16.26 -15.80 6.60
CA ALA A 158 15.27 -16.23 5.62
C ALA A 158 14.08 -16.98 6.25
N GLY A 159 14.35 -17.92 7.17
CA GLY A 159 13.31 -18.67 7.87
C GLY A 159 12.40 -17.80 8.75
N LEU A 160 12.98 -16.78 9.41
CA LEU A 160 12.23 -15.82 10.23
C LEU A 160 11.24 -15.04 9.38
N PHE A 161 11.68 -14.52 8.23
CA PHE A 161 10.83 -13.76 7.33
C PHE A 161 9.80 -14.62 6.61
N GLU A 162 10.16 -15.83 6.17
CA GLU A 162 9.21 -16.76 5.57
C GLU A 162 8.07 -17.10 6.54
N GLU A 163 8.41 -17.47 7.78
CA GLU A 163 7.40 -17.74 8.79
C GLU A 163 6.59 -16.48 9.13
N GLY A 164 7.25 -15.34 9.27
CA GLY A 164 6.63 -14.04 9.53
C GLY A 164 5.62 -13.65 8.45
N VAL A 165 5.96 -13.81 7.17
CA VAL A 165 5.07 -13.53 6.04
C VAL A 165 3.87 -14.48 6.06
N ARG A 166 4.11 -15.79 6.23
CA ARG A 166 3.05 -16.79 6.32
C ARG A 166 2.08 -16.49 7.47
N ARG A 167 2.61 -16.20 8.67
CA ARG A 167 1.80 -15.90 9.86
C ARG A 167 1.03 -14.59 9.71
N THR A 168 1.68 -13.54 9.21
CA THR A 168 1.05 -12.23 8.93
C THR A 168 -0.10 -12.38 7.94
N ASN A 169 0.12 -13.03 6.79
CA ASN A 169 -0.90 -13.20 5.77
C ASN A 169 -2.07 -14.08 6.23
N SER A 170 -1.80 -15.13 7.01
CA SER A 170 -2.87 -15.94 7.62
C SER A 170 -3.75 -15.10 8.57
N ARG A 171 -3.14 -14.24 9.38
CA ARG A 171 -3.85 -13.34 10.30
C ARG A 171 -4.63 -12.25 9.57
N ILE A 172 -4.08 -11.68 8.50
CA ILE A 172 -4.78 -10.73 7.63
C ILE A 172 -6.01 -11.40 7.00
N PHE A 173 -5.88 -12.63 6.50
CA PHE A 173 -7.00 -13.37 5.92
C PHE A 173 -8.12 -13.60 6.95
N ARG A 174 -7.78 -14.11 8.14
CA ARG A 174 -8.75 -14.31 9.23
C ARG A 174 -9.43 -13.00 9.63
N LEU A 175 -8.66 -11.93 9.80
CA LEU A 175 -9.20 -10.61 10.12
C LEU A 175 -10.15 -10.10 9.03
N ALA A 176 -9.82 -10.32 7.75
CA ALA A 176 -10.67 -9.94 6.62
C ALA A 176 -12.04 -10.65 6.68
N THR A 177 -12.02 -11.96 6.94
CA THR A 177 -13.23 -12.79 7.12
C THR A 177 -14.03 -12.34 8.35
N GLU A 178 -13.40 -12.25 9.51
CA GLU A 178 -14.03 -11.83 10.77
C GLU A 178 -14.70 -10.46 10.65
N ARG A 179 -14.02 -9.51 10.00
CA ARG A 179 -14.53 -8.15 9.83
C ARG A 179 -15.41 -8.01 8.61
N LYS A 180 -15.53 -9.02 7.73
CA LYS A 180 -16.28 -8.94 6.46
C LYS A 180 -15.80 -7.74 5.63
N VAL A 181 -14.51 -7.65 5.39
CA VAL A 181 -13.89 -6.61 4.55
C VAL A 181 -13.29 -7.24 3.29
N PRO A 182 -13.33 -6.57 2.13
CA PRO A 182 -12.66 -7.07 0.93
C PRO A 182 -11.17 -7.33 1.17
N LEU A 183 -10.64 -8.38 0.53
CA LEU A 183 -9.23 -8.79 0.62
C LEU A 183 -8.63 -8.93 -0.77
N ILE A 184 -7.47 -8.30 -0.98
CA ILE A 184 -6.58 -8.54 -2.11
C ILE A 184 -5.51 -9.54 -1.64
N ASN A 185 -5.47 -10.72 -2.28
CA ASN A 185 -4.37 -11.66 -2.08
C ASN A 185 -3.19 -11.29 -2.99
N LEU A 186 -2.51 -10.20 -2.64
CA LEU A 186 -1.35 -9.70 -3.37
C LEU A 186 -0.19 -10.71 -3.34
N TRP A 187 0.03 -11.40 -2.22
CA TRP A 187 1.07 -12.43 -2.10
C TRP A 187 0.95 -13.45 -3.23
N ARG A 188 -0.26 -14.00 -3.43
CA ARG A 188 -0.54 -14.94 -4.53
C ARG A 188 -0.39 -14.29 -5.91
N GLY A 189 -0.70 -13.01 -6.02
CA GLY A 189 -0.50 -12.24 -7.25
C GLY A 189 0.97 -12.06 -7.63
N LEU A 190 1.89 -12.25 -6.68
CA LEU A 190 3.32 -12.01 -6.83
C LEU A 190 4.17 -13.30 -6.79
N THR A 191 3.67 -14.37 -6.18
CA THR A 191 4.35 -15.68 -6.13
C THR A 191 3.93 -16.65 -7.25
N GLY A 192 3.15 -16.17 -8.22
CA GLY A 192 2.72 -16.97 -9.36
C GLY A 192 3.85 -17.27 -10.36
N PRO A 193 3.70 -18.31 -11.20
CA PRO A 193 4.64 -18.60 -12.27
C PRO A 193 4.89 -17.41 -13.19
N GLY A 194 6.14 -17.24 -13.62
CA GLY A 194 6.56 -16.17 -14.52
C GLY A 194 6.85 -14.83 -13.85
N MET A 195 6.56 -14.66 -12.56
CA MET A 195 6.97 -13.46 -11.81
C MET A 195 8.49 -13.43 -11.64
N ILE A 196 9.09 -12.27 -11.90
CA ILE A 196 10.52 -12.03 -11.70
C ILE A 196 10.74 -11.74 -10.22
N ASN A 197 11.63 -12.50 -9.57
CA ASN A 197 11.98 -12.34 -8.14
C ASN A 197 10.75 -12.27 -7.22
N GLN A 198 9.70 -13.03 -7.54
CA GLN A 198 8.42 -12.97 -6.83
C GLN A 198 7.84 -11.55 -6.72
N GLY A 199 8.10 -10.70 -7.72
CA GLY A 199 7.69 -9.31 -7.78
C GLY A 199 8.54 -8.33 -6.97
N LEU A 200 9.64 -8.76 -6.37
CA LEU A 200 10.51 -7.92 -5.53
C LEU A 200 11.61 -7.22 -6.34
N SER A 201 12.09 -6.08 -5.83
CA SER A 201 13.33 -5.43 -6.27
C SER A 201 14.56 -6.19 -5.76
N ALA A 202 15.75 -5.74 -6.15
CA ALA A 202 17.03 -6.36 -5.79
C ALA A 202 17.27 -6.43 -4.27
N ASP A 203 16.66 -5.54 -3.48
CA ASP A 203 16.76 -5.55 -2.02
C ASP A 203 15.91 -6.65 -1.34
N GLY A 204 15.10 -7.37 -2.13
CA GLY A 204 14.24 -8.44 -1.64
C GLY A 204 13.11 -8.00 -0.70
N LEU A 205 12.81 -6.70 -0.60
CA LEU A 205 11.79 -6.17 0.29
C LEU A 205 10.78 -5.27 -0.43
N HIS A 206 11.22 -4.38 -1.31
CA HIS A 206 10.32 -3.51 -2.05
C HIS A 206 9.82 -4.19 -3.32
N LEU A 207 8.70 -3.70 -3.87
CA LEU A 207 8.18 -4.22 -5.13
C LEU A 207 9.01 -3.69 -6.29
N GLY A 208 9.46 -4.60 -7.15
CA GLY A 208 10.18 -4.26 -8.37
C GLY A 208 9.28 -3.52 -9.36
N VAL A 209 9.89 -2.61 -10.13
CA VAL A 209 9.27 -1.87 -11.22
C VAL A 209 9.98 -2.25 -12.51
N ALA A 210 9.23 -2.60 -13.55
CA ALA A 210 9.81 -2.93 -14.85
C ALA A 210 10.65 -1.76 -15.39
N GLY A 211 11.88 -2.04 -15.86
CA GLY A 211 12.78 -1.01 -16.41
C GLY A 211 13.39 -0.04 -15.39
N ALA A 212 13.13 -0.20 -14.09
CA ALA A 212 13.68 0.68 -13.03
C ALA A 212 15.03 0.20 -12.47
N GLY A 213 15.47 -1.02 -12.80
CA GLY A 213 16.67 -1.61 -12.21
C GLY A 213 16.59 -1.73 -10.69
N GLU A 214 17.65 -1.32 -10.01
CA GLU A 214 17.76 -1.29 -8.54
C GLU A 214 17.14 -0.03 -7.91
N ILE A 215 16.50 0.85 -8.70
CA ILE A 215 15.88 2.06 -8.16
C ILE A 215 14.73 1.66 -7.23
N MET A 216 15.02 1.82 -5.94
CA MET A 216 14.06 1.64 -4.87
C MET A 216 12.97 2.70 -4.98
N PRO A 217 11.68 2.34 -4.87
CA PRO A 217 10.62 3.32 -4.69
C PRO A 217 10.82 4.06 -3.36
N SER A 218 11.59 5.13 -3.38
CA SER A 218 11.88 5.96 -2.22
C SER A 218 10.65 6.83 -1.87
N LEU A 219 10.77 7.66 -0.83
CA LEU A 219 9.74 8.66 -0.57
C LEU A 219 9.62 9.61 -1.77
N ASP A 220 10.72 9.93 -2.45
CA ASP A 220 10.76 10.80 -3.64
C ASP A 220 11.30 10.00 -4.82
N PRO A 221 10.48 9.11 -5.40
CA PRO A 221 10.95 8.24 -6.47
C PRO A 221 11.29 9.08 -7.70
N ASP A 222 12.26 8.60 -8.48
CA ASP A 222 12.59 9.18 -9.77
C ASP A 222 11.30 9.35 -10.62
N PRO A 223 11.08 10.51 -11.27
CA PRO A 223 9.87 10.75 -12.05
C PRO A 223 9.56 9.73 -13.16
N SER A 224 10.55 8.96 -13.61
CA SER A 224 10.39 7.83 -14.54
C SER A 224 9.60 6.67 -13.92
N ILE A 225 9.72 6.44 -12.61
CA ILE A 225 9.00 5.37 -11.87
C ILE A 225 7.49 5.54 -12.01
N PHE A 226 7.00 6.78 -12.13
CA PHE A 226 5.59 7.04 -12.39
C PHE A 226 5.13 6.46 -13.72
N THR A 227 5.91 6.58 -14.78
CA THR A 227 5.55 5.97 -16.08
C THR A 227 5.73 4.45 -16.02
N LEU A 228 6.91 4.01 -15.56
CA LEU A 228 7.31 2.61 -15.56
C LEU A 228 6.39 1.72 -14.72
N SER A 229 5.94 2.18 -13.55
CA SER A 229 5.05 1.40 -12.67
C SER A 229 3.62 1.25 -13.19
N THR A 230 3.27 1.94 -14.29
CA THR A 230 1.98 1.81 -14.97
C THR A 230 2.09 1.16 -16.34
N ASP A 231 3.28 0.70 -16.74
CA ASP A 231 3.38 -0.22 -17.88
C ASP A 231 2.65 -1.52 -17.53
N PHE A 232 1.58 -1.82 -18.27
CA PHE A 232 0.77 -3.02 -18.10
C PHE A 232 0.92 -4.01 -19.26
N SER A 233 2.00 -3.90 -20.02
CA SER A 233 2.42 -4.93 -20.97
C SER A 233 2.61 -6.28 -20.25
N ALA A 234 2.49 -7.37 -21.02
CA ALA A 234 2.65 -8.73 -20.47
C ALA A 234 4.02 -8.92 -19.80
N GLU A 235 5.06 -8.30 -20.35
CA GLU A 235 6.41 -8.32 -19.80
C GLU A 235 6.50 -7.54 -18.48
N ALA A 236 6.05 -6.28 -18.46
CA ALA A 236 6.11 -5.44 -17.27
C ALA A 236 5.28 -6.00 -16.10
N LEU A 237 4.17 -6.69 -16.39
CA LEU A 237 3.33 -7.34 -15.38
C LEU A 237 3.99 -8.53 -14.67
N ARG A 238 5.21 -8.92 -15.05
CA ARG A 238 6.05 -9.87 -14.31
C ARG A 238 6.78 -9.21 -13.12
N HIS A 239 6.69 -7.88 -12.98
CA HIS A 239 7.23 -7.11 -11.86
C HIS A 239 6.13 -6.71 -10.86
N GLY A 240 6.48 -6.61 -9.58
CA GLY A 240 5.48 -6.55 -8.52
C GLY A 240 4.71 -5.24 -8.44
N ALA A 241 5.35 -4.08 -8.67
CA ALA A 241 4.68 -2.79 -8.60
C ALA A 241 3.67 -2.64 -9.75
N ASN A 242 4.07 -3.01 -10.96
CA ASN A 242 3.22 -3.06 -12.16
C ASN A 242 2.01 -3.97 -11.94
N ARG A 243 2.26 -5.21 -11.49
CA ARG A 243 1.21 -6.20 -11.20
C ARG A 243 0.26 -5.70 -10.09
N ARG A 244 0.79 -5.17 -9.00
CA ARG A 244 0.02 -4.60 -7.89
C ARG A 244 -0.86 -3.45 -8.33
N ASN A 245 -0.34 -2.53 -9.15
CA ASN A 245 -1.11 -1.39 -9.66
C ASN A 245 -2.29 -1.85 -10.52
N LEU A 246 -2.09 -2.85 -11.39
CA LEU A 246 -3.18 -3.41 -12.17
C LEU A 246 -4.21 -4.17 -11.30
N ILE A 247 -3.77 -4.97 -10.33
CA ILE A 247 -4.64 -5.67 -9.38
C ILE A 247 -5.47 -4.66 -8.58
N PHE A 248 -4.83 -3.59 -8.11
CA PHE A 248 -5.51 -2.50 -7.42
C PHE A 248 -6.60 -1.90 -8.29
N LEU A 249 -6.28 -1.51 -9.53
CA LEU A 249 -7.24 -0.86 -10.42
C LEU A 249 -8.42 -1.77 -10.77
N LYS A 250 -8.16 -3.07 -10.97
CA LYS A 250 -9.21 -4.08 -11.15
C LYS A 250 -10.09 -4.22 -9.90
N SER A 251 -9.49 -4.21 -8.73
CA SER A 251 -10.21 -4.29 -7.45
C SER A 251 -11.08 -3.05 -7.24
N LEU A 252 -10.54 -1.85 -7.50
CA LEU A 252 -11.30 -0.60 -7.46
C LEU A 252 -12.48 -0.62 -8.44
N ALA A 253 -12.30 -1.16 -9.65
CA ALA A 253 -13.38 -1.29 -10.63
C ALA A 253 -14.52 -2.22 -10.17
N VAL A 254 -14.20 -3.28 -9.41
CA VAL A 254 -15.22 -4.15 -8.80
C VAL A 254 -15.98 -3.39 -7.71
N LEU A 255 -15.26 -2.68 -6.82
CA LEU A 255 -15.83 -1.92 -5.72
C LEU A 255 -16.68 -0.73 -6.18
N ASP A 256 -16.22 0.02 -7.20
CA ASP A 256 -16.96 1.15 -7.79
C ASP A 256 -18.25 0.70 -8.49
N ARG A 257 -18.33 -0.55 -8.95
CA ARG A 257 -19.57 -1.10 -9.51
C ARG A 257 -20.55 -1.54 -8.44
N ALA A 258 -20.06 -2.10 -7.33
CA ALA A 258 -20.88 -2.58 -6.22
C ALA A 258 -21.43 -1.46 -5.32
N SER A 259 -20.95 -0.22 -5.48
CA SER A 259 -21.33 0.96 -4.70
C SER A 259 -22.24 1.94 -5.46
N ARG A 260 -22.64 1.58 -6.67
CA ARG A 260 -23.67 2.28 -7.45
C ARG A 260 -24.99 1.57 -7.27
#